data_AF-A0A7C4M4J1-F1
#
_entry.id   AF-A0A7C4M4J1-F1
#
_cell.length_a   1.000
_cell.length_b   1.000
_cell.length_c   1.000
_cell.angle_alpha   90.00
_cell.angle_beta   90.00
_cell.angle_gamma   90.00
#
_symmetry.space_group_name_H-M   'P 1'
#
loop_
_entity.id
_entity.type
_entity.pdbx_description
1 polymer ?
#
loop_
_entity_poly.entity_id
_entity_poly.type
_entity_poly.pdbx_seq_one_letter_code
_entity_poly.pdbx_strand_id
1 'polypeptide(L)'
;MKVYKGDLIFSGVHGDSIIVEPEVKWRFIFWQGAQYVACMDLGGEVWFTPEWLETNSPEDFHCYEPIMDKRCKYSYAKVLETGPARVRVKWHYACCNVKYEIFHGNTEADEYYSIYPDGIAVRKLVAWPGDLNDFGGNPNFWQVLEYILINGAGTRPDKIVDKDEAFIFMNEKGERITFKWPLPTEDRIPLCKLHPEIKDWKIYIGKIKLRDRPSPFVAFIKDPRFFPYKPCIYCHGDHPFFGLFHANAVWKHWPASLMENFVLAVEAEEEEWGKIPTHTSFLDCNYTSIPADVPPKGCNWLFLVGASEDSNDDQIIDIVKSWAFPAKIQTGYESRRLSWGLQYGPILYEGYCYSERSYVFRLEGAKKLKFTLLPTEKAINPVFKVENWYDKEPTIFLGKEKLDRESFRWQFNGHSLLIWVKREITAPTEITIE
;
A
#
# COMPACT_ATOMS: atom_id res chain seq x y z
N MET A 1 -14.17 -12.82 -2.68
CA MET A 1 -12.85 -12.81 -1.98
C MET A 1 -12.60 -14.18 -1.33
N LYS A 2 -11.37 -14.69 -1.38
CA LYS A 2 -10.93 -15.89 -0.65
C LYS A 2 -9.61 -15.59 0.08
N VAL A 3 -9.40 -16.25 1.22
CA VAL A 3 -8.10 -16.26 1.92
C VAL A 3 -7.80 -17.67 2.37
N TYR A 4 -6.56 -18.10 2.19
CA TYR A 4 -6.10 -19.41 2.63
C TYR A 4 -4.61 -19.39 2.94
N LYS A 5 -4.18 -20.37 3.73
CA LYS A 5 -2.78 -20.69 3.93
C LYS A 5 -2.40 -21.87 3.04
N GLY A 6 -1.21 -21.85 2.48
CA GLY A 6 -0.73 -22.95 1.65
C GLY A 6 0.77 -22.87 1.38
N ASP A 7 1.30 -23.92 0.79
CA ASP A 7 2.65 -23.92 0.23
C ASP A 7 2.61 -23.28 -1.16
N LEU A 8 3.38 -22.21 -1.35
CA LEU A 8 3.53 -21.52 -2.63
C LEU A 8 4.93 -21.80 -3.17
N ILE A 9 5.00 -22.11 -4.45
CA ILE A 9 6.26 -22.29 -5.17
C ILE A 9 6.51 -21.05 -6.02
N PHE A 10 7.68 -20.43 -5.87
CA PHE A 10 8.14 -19.35 -6.73
C PHE A 10 9.58 -19.63 -7.13
N SER A 11 9.87 -19.64 -8.44
CA SER A 11 11.20 -19.99 -8.96
C SER A 11 11.77 -21.32 -8.42
N GLY A 12 10.90 -22.31 -8.18
CA GLY A 12 11.27 -23.62 -7.63
C GLY A 12 11.53 -23.65 -6.12
N VAL A 13 11.41 -22.52 -5.42
CA VAL A 13 11.52 -22.45 -3.96
C VAL A 13 10.13 -22.59 -3.37
N HIS A 14 9.99 -23.49 -2.40
CA HIS A 14 8.77 -23.70 -1.62
C HIS A 14 8.74 -22.78 -0.39
N GLY A 15 7.56 -22.48 0.12
CA GLY A 15 7.43 -21.73 1.35
C GLY A 15 5.99 -21.52 1.77
N ASP A 16 5.80 -21.44 3.09
CA ASP A 16 4.50 -21.13 3.67
C ASP A 16 4.01 -19.76 3.19
N SER A 17 2.72 -19.68 2.90
CA SER A 17 2.10 -18.46 2.40
C SER A 17 0.73 -18.20 3.00
N ILE A 18 0.39 -16.92 3.11
CA ILE A 18 -1.00 -16.45 3.16
C ILE A 18 -1.31 -15.86 1.78
N ILE A 19 -2.37 -16.36 1.16
CA ILE A 19 -2.84 -15.89 -0.15
C ILE A 19 -4.22 -15.30 0.02
N VAL A 20 -4.41 -14.08 -0.46
CA VAL A 20 -5.70 -13.38 -0.54
C VAL A 20 -6.05 -13.21 -2.01
N GLU A 21 -7.18 -13.76 -2.43
CA GLU A 21 -7.72 -13.66 -3.79
C GLU A 21 -8.93 -12.73 -3.79
N PRO A 22 -8.77 -11.47 -4.24
CA PRO A 22 -9.89 -10.59 -4.54
C PRO A 22 -10.67 -11.04 -5.79
N GLU A 23 -11.67 -10.26 -6.21
CA GLU A 23 -12.52 -10.57 -7.38
C GLU A 23 -11.94 -9.97 -8.66
N VAL A 24 -10.64 -10.11 -8.85
CA VAL A 24 -9.83 -9.61 -9.98
C VAL A 24 -8.75 -10.64 -10.35
N LYS A 25 -7.96 -10.37 -11.40
CA LYS A 25 -6.95 -11.30 -11.94
C LYS A 25 -5.66 -11.40 -11.14
N TRP A 26 -5.41 -10.48 -10.20
CA TRP A 26 -4.23 -10.50 -9.32
C TRP A 26 -4.62 -10.90 -7.90
N ARG A 27 -3.62 -11.29 -7.11
CA ARG A 27 -3.80 -11.71 -5.71
C ARG A 27 -2.72 -11.10 -4.83
N PHE A 28 -3.00 -10.95 -3.54
CA PHE A 28 -2.01 -10.56 -2.56
C PHE A 28 -1.43 -11.80 -1.90
N ILE A 29 -0.12 -11.86 -1.75
CA ILE A 29 0.60 -12.97 -1.16
C ILE A 29 1.56 -12.45 -0.09
N PHE A 30 1.70 -13.25 0.96
CA PHE A 30 2.67 -13.06 2.02
C PHE A 30 3.39 -14.39 2.13
N TRP A 31 4.54 -14.51 1.47
CA TRP A 31 5.24 -15.78 1.27
C TRP A 31 6.58 -15.81 1.98
N GLN A 32 6.88 -16.92 2.65
CA GLN A 32 8.09 -17.10 3.45
C GLN A 32 9.39 -16.87 2.66
N GLY A 33 9.45 -17.31 1.40
CA GLY A 33 10.64 -17.12 0.55
C GLY A 33 10.90 -15.67 0.15
N ALA A 34 9.94 -14.78 0.40
CA ALA A 34 10.06 -13.33 0.29
C ALA A 34 9.95 -12.66 1.68
N GLN A 35 10.26 -13.39 2.76
CA GLN A 35 10.22 -12.90 4.15
C GLN A 35 8.86 -12.31 4.54
N TYR A 36 7.78 -12.89 4.01
CA TYR A 36 6.39 -12.43 4.21
C TYR A 36 6.12 -10.99 3.77
N VAL A 37 7.04 -10.35 3.04
CA VAL A 37 6.80 -9.07 2.38
C VAL A 37 5.51 -9.18 1.57
N ALA A 38 4.63 -8.20 1.74
CA ALA A 38 3.38 -8.15 0.99
C ALA A 38 3.68 -7.95 -0.49
N CYS A 39 3.37 -8.97 -1.29
CA CYS A 39 3.52 -8.91 -2.73
C CYS A 39 2.16 -9.03 -3.40
N MET A 40 1.99 -8.35 -4.52
CA MET A 40 0.87 -8.54 -5.43
C MET A 40 1.34 -9.43 -6.58
N ASP A 41 0.79 -10.63 -6.68
CA ASP A 41 1.05 -11.54 -7.78
C ASP A 41 0.19 -11.15 -8.99
N LEU A 42 0.88 -10.69 -10.03
CA LEU A 42 0.30 -10.17 -11.29
C LEU A 42 0.26 -11.24 -12.38
N GLY A 43 0.60 -12.49 -12.05
CA GLY A 43 0.58 -13.63 -12.94
C GLY A 43 1.90 -13.88 -13.66
N GLY A 44 2.20 -15.17 -13.85
CA GLY A 44 3.36 -15.63 -14.61
C GLY A 44 4.69 -15.31 -13.94
N GLU A 45 4.83 -15.56 -12.63
CA GLU A 45 6.05 -15.29 -11.84
C GLU A 45 6.44 -13.79 -11.79
N VAL A 46 5.50 -12.89 -12.01
CA VAL A 46 5.70 -11.44 -11.91
C VAL A 46 4.95 -10.90 -10.72
N TRP A 47 5.67 -10.42 -9.72
CA TRP A 47 5.05 -9.81 -8.53
C TRP A 47 5.45 -8.34 -8.42
N PHE A 48 4.71 -7.61 -7.58
CA PHE A 48 5.00 -6.23 -7.23
C PHE A 48 4.94 -6.05 -5.72
N THR A 49 5.83 -5.25 -5.14
CA THR A 49 5.71 -4.82 -3.75
C THR A 49 5.93 -3.30 -3.63
N PRO A 50 5.15 -2.61 -2.77
CA PRO A 50 5.37 -1.21 -2.44
C PRO A 50 6.43 -1.02 -1.34
N GLU A 51 7.28 -2.03 -1.11
CA GLU A 51 8.37 -2.02 -0.12
C GLU A 51 7.89 -1.99 1.35
N TRP A 52 8.76 -1.52 2.26
CA TRP A 52 8.74 -1.66 3.71
C TRP A 52 9.40 -0.46 4.41
N LEU A 53 9.67 -0.57 5.70
CA LEU A 53 10.51 0.35 6.47
C LEU A 53 11.96 -0.12 6.39
N GLU A 54 12.83 0.73 5.87
CA GLU A 54 14.26 0.44 5.70
C GLU A 54 15.12 1.60 6.21
N THR A 55 16.30 1.26 6.72
CA THR A 55 17.39 2.20 6.91
C THR A 55 18.73 1.53 6.60
N ASN A 56 19.78 2.33 6.46
CA ASN A 56 21.15 1.83 6.44
C ASN A 56 22.06 2.73 7.28
N SER A 57 23.24 2.21 7.59
CA SER A 57 24.23 2.91 8.39
C SER A 57 25.50 3.25 7.58
N PRO A 58 26.06 4.46 7.71
CA PRO A 58 27.38 4.78 7.19
C PRO A 58 28.52 4.19 8.04
N GLU A 59 28.24 3.66 9.24
CA GLU A 59 29.27 3.17 10.16
C GLU A 59 29.64 1.70 9.87
N ASP A 60 28.66 0.89 9.52
CA ASP A 60 28.86 -0.53 9.22
C ASP A 60 28.49 -0.93 7.78
N PHE A 61 27.95 0.01 7.00
CA PHE A 61 27.49 -0.17 5.62
C PHE A 61 26.46 -1.30 5.45
N HIS A 62 25.75 -1.72 6.50
CA HIS A 62 24.66 -2.68 6.37
C HIS A 62 23.33 -1.96 6.11
N CYS A 63 22.48 -2.65 5.36
CA CYS A 63 21.08 -2.32 5.28
C CYS A 63 20.31 -3.06 6.39
N TYR A 64 19.30 -2.40 6.93
CA TYR A 64 18.45 -2.85 8.03
C TYR A 64 17.00 -2.89 7.57
N GLU A 65 16.55 -4.09 7.20
CA GLU A 65 15.30 -4.27 6.47
C GLU A 65 14.78 -5.73 6.57
N PRO A 66 13.47 -5.98 6.37
CA PRO A 66 12.90 -7.30 6.46
C PRO A 66 13.52 -8.34 5.52
N ILE A 67 13.99 -7.95 4.33
CA ILE A 67 14.54 -8.91 3.36
C ILE A 67 15.90 -9.47 3.77
N MET A 68 16.54 -8.90 4.80
CA MET A 68 17.74 -9.43 5.42
C MET A 68 17.46 -10.61 6.35
N ASP A 69 16.21 -10.75 6.83
CA ASP A 69 15.78 -11.85 7.68
C ASP A 69 15.58 -13.14 6.86
N LYS A 70 16.64 -13.66 6.23
CA LYS A 70 16.56 -14.77 5.26
C LYS A 70 15.88 -16.03 5.83
N ARG A 71 15.86 -16.17 7.15
CA ARG A 71 15.25 -17.29 7.90
C ARG A 71 13.92 -16.95 8.59
N CYS A 72 13.36 -15.76 8.38
CA CYS A 72 12.11 -15.31 9.02
C CYS A 72 12.12 -15.45 10.56
N LYS A 73 13.23 -15.07 11.22
CA LYS A 73 13.34 -15.06 12.69
C LYS A 73 12.44 -14.01 13.33
N TYR A 74 12.24 -12.89 12.63
CA TYR A 74 11.51 -11.72 13.10
C TYR A 74 10.28 -11.43 12.24
N SER A 75 10.29 -11.87 10.97
CA SER A 75 9.19 -11.62 10.05
C SER A 75 8.06 -12.67 10.12
N TYR A 76 6.81 -12.23 10.26
CA TYR A 76 5.64 -13.11 10.15
C TYR A 76 4.39 -12.35 9.66
N ALA A 77 3.49 -13.08 8.98
CA ALA A 77 2.19 -12.57 8.58
C ALA A 77 1.02 -13.31 9.25
N LYS A 78 -0.07 -12.57 9.51
CA LYS A 78 -1.28 -13.08 10.17
C LYS A 78 -2.53 -12.44 9.60
N VAL A 79 -3.53 -13.25 9.29
CA VAL A 79 -4.89 -12.77 8.97
C VAL A 79 -5.55 -12.24 10.24
N LEU A 80 -5.97 -10.97 10.23
CA LEU A 80 -6.70 -10.31 11.30
C LEU A 80 -8.21 -10.38 11.12
N GLU A 81 -8.65 -10.31 9.86
CA GLU A 81 -10.05 -10.24 9.48
C GLU A 81 -10.23 -10.95 8.15
N THR A 82 -11.30 -11.72 8.01
CA THR A 82 -11.67 -12.37 6.75
C THR A 82 -13.17 -12.30 6.52
N GLY A 83 -13.54 -11.98 5.29
CA GLY A 83 -14.91 -12.00 4.82
C GLY A 83 -15.00 -11.56 3.36
N PRO A 84 -16.19 -11.66 2.75
CA PRO A 84 -16.36 -11.32 1.35
C PRO A 84 -16.25 -9.82 1.07
N ALA A 85 -16.41 -8.94 2.07
CA ALA A 85 -16.31 -7.48 1.89
C ALA A 85 -14.89 -6.95 2.07
N ARG A 86 -14.07 -7.62 2.90
CA ARG A 86 -12.69 -7.24 3.19
C ARG A 86 -11.92 -8.37 3.85
N VAL A 87 -10.64 -8.45 3.52
CA VAL A 87 -9.65 -9.22 4.27
C VAL A 87 -8.62 -8.25 4.83
N ARG A 88 -8.19 -8.46 6.08
CA ARG A 88 -7.08 -7.72 6.68
C ARG A 88 -5.96 -8.66 7.05
N VAL A 89 -4.75 -8.35 6.61
CA VAL A 89 -3.53 -9.08 6.97
C VAL A 89 -2.60 -8.12 7.70
N LYS A 90 -2.05 -8.57 8.83
CA LYS A 90 -0.92 -7.94 9.51
C LYS A 90 0.36 -8.64 9.06
N TRP A 91 1.36 -7.88 8.69
CA TRP A 91 2.73 -8.31 8.52
C TRP A 91 3.59 -7.58 9.56
N HIS A 92 4.43 -8.32 10.28
CA HIS A 92 5.34 -7.78 11.29
C HIS A 92 6.76 -8.19 10.93
N TYR A 93 7.73 -7.33 11.19
CA TYR A 93 9.16 -7.61 11.01
C TYR A 93 10.03 -6.70 11.89
N ALA A 94 11.29 -7.10 12.07
CA ALA A 94 12.35 -6.24 12.60
C ALA A 94 13.24 -5.74 11.46
N CYS A 95 13.77 -4.52 11.57
CA CYS A 95 14.78 -4.01 10.65
C CYS A 95 16.16 -4.55 11.10
N CYS A 96 16.48 -5.76 10.65
CA CYS A 96 17.76 -6.40 10.94
C CYS A 96 18.71 -6.33 9.74
N ASN A 97 20.01 -6.45 10.00
CA ASN A 97 21.00 -6.71 8.96
C ASN A 97 21.03 -8.22 8.59
N VAL A 98 21.84 -8.59 7.59
CA VAL A 98 21.96 -9.98 7.11
C VAL A 98 22.51 -10.96 8.17
N LYS A 99 23.12 -10.44 9.24
CA LYS A 99 23.60 -11.20 10.40
C LYS A 99 22.53 -11.34 11.50
N TYR A 100 21.31 -10.88 11.25
CA TYR A 100 20.17 -10.90 12.16
C TYR A 100 20.33 -9.97 13.38
N GLU A 101 21.15 -8.92 13.26
CA GLU A 101 21.29 -7.90 14.30
C GLU A 101 20.32 -6.76 13.99
N ILE A 102 19.50 -6.38 14.97
CA ILE A 102 18.42 -5.39 14.80
C ILE A 102 18.97 -3.99 15.02
N PHE A 103 18.64 -3.06 14.12
CA PHE A 103 19.02 -1.65 14.24
C PHE A 103 18.56 -1.07 15.58
N HIS A 104 19.47 -0.41 16.32
CA HIS A 104 19.24 0.09 17.68
C HIS A 104 18.66 -0.95 18.67
N GLY A 105 18.84 -2.24 18.39
CA GLY A 105 18.44 -3.38 19.23
C GLY A 105 16.96 -3.75 19.21
N ASN A 106 16.05 -2.85 18.84
CA ASN A 106 14.60 -3.07 18.87
C ASN A 106 13.82 -2.30 17.79
N THR A 107 14.44 -1.96 16.66
CA THR A 107 13.71 -1.39 15.52
C THR A 107 12.80 -2.44 14.88
N GLU A 108 11.50 -2.16 14.89
CA GLU A 108 10.47 -3.04 14.31
C GLU A 108 9.39 -2.24 13.58
N ALA A 109 8.58 -2.94 12.78
CA ALA A 109 7.44 -2.35 12.12
C ALA A 109 6.27 -3.34 12.01
N ASP A 110 5.07 -2.77 11.98
CA ASP A 110 3.84 -3.48 11.66
C ASP A 110 3.21 -2.87 10.41
N GLU A 111 2.89 -3.70 9.43
CA GLU A 111 2.13 -3.31 8.26
C GLU A 111 0.76 -3.99 8.23
N TYR A 112 -0.26 -3.22 7.86
CA TYR A 112 -1.63 -3.69 7.76
C TYR A 112 -2.12 -3.48 6.34
N TYR A 113 -2.58 -4.55 5.70
CA TYR A 113 -3.17 -4.52 4.36
C TYR A 113 -4.67 -4.78 4.49
N SER A 114 -5.47 -3.73 4.27
CA SER A 114 -6.92 -3.83 4.18
C SER A 114 -7.32 -4.01 2.72
N ILE A 115 -7.56 -5.26 2.29
CA ILE A 115 -7.77 -5.68 0.89
C ILE A 115 -9.26 -5.83 0.60
N TYR A 116 -9.72 -5.30 -0.54
CA TYR A 116 -11.13 -5.26 -0.95
C TYR A 116 -11.39 -6.11 -2.22
N PRO A 117 -12.67 -6.44 -2.52
CA PRO A 117 -13.04 -7.24 -3.69
C PRO A 117 -12.53 -6.71 -5.02
N ASP A 118 -12.38 -5.39 -5.17
CA ASP A 118 -11.84 -4.74 -6.37
C ASP A 118 -10.31 -4.87 -6.53
N GLY A 119 -9.63 -5.61 -5.66
CA GLY A 119 -8.18 -5.80 -5.74
C GLY A 119 -7.37 -4.59 -5.29
N ILE A 120 -8.03 -3.55 -4.78
CA ILE A 120 -7.39 -2.40 -4.15
C ILE A 120 -7.23 -2.69 -2.66
N ALA A 121 -6.13 -2.22 -2.09
CA ALA A 121 -5.83 -2.32 -0.67
C ALA A 121 -5.37 -0.97 -0.11
N VAL A 122 -5.61 -0.76 1.19
CA VAL A 122 -4.88 0.27 1.93
C VAL A 122 -3.78 -0.40 2.73
N ARG A 123 -2.52 -0.02 2.45
CA ARG A 123 -1.34 -0.35 3.25
C ARG A 123 -1.19 0.71 4.34
N LYS A 124 -1.12 0.28 5.59
CA LYS A 124 -0.74 1.12 6.73
C LYS A 124 0.56 0.60 7.31
N LEU A 125 1.65 1.36 7.17
CA LEU A 125 2.92 1.07 7.82
C LEU A 125 2.96 1.78 9.16
N VAL A 126 3.32 1.08 10.25
CA VAL A 126 3.57 1.65 11.57
C VAL A 126 5.00 1.33 11.97
N ALA A 127 5.82 2.37 12.13
CA ALA A 127 7.23 2.23 12.48
C ALA A 127 7.45 2.36 13.99
N TRP A 128 8.31 1.50 14.53
CA TRP A 128 8.82 1.58 15.89
C TRP A 128 10.36 1.62 15.86
N PRO A 129 10.97 2.76 15.47
CA PRO A 129 12.42 2.89 15.51
C PRO A 129 12.98 2.61 16.90
N GLY A 130 14.10 1.89 16.92
CA GLY A 130 14.71 1.40 18.13
C GLY A 130 15.49 2.47 18.90
N ASP A 131 15.66 2.19 20.18
CA ASP A 131 16.24 3.06 21.20
C ASP A 131 16.93 2.26 22.32
N LEU A 132 17.09 0.94 22.17
CA LEU A 132 17.64 0.08 23.21
C LEU A 132 19.17 0.18 23.33
N ASN A 133 19.85 0.39 22.21
CA ASN A 133 21.29 0.59 22.12
C ASN A 133 21.65 1.41 20.86
N ASP A 134 22.94 1.62 20.63
CA ASP A 134 23.52 2.34 19.49
C ASP A 134 23.97 1.41 18.35
N PHE A 135 23.53 0.15 18.32
CA PHE A 135 23.92 -0.78 17.27
C PHE A 135 23.43 -0.30 15.90
N GLY A 136 24.34 -0.27 14.93
CA GLY A 136 24.09 0.35 13.62
C GLY A 136 24.31 1.85 13.60
N GLY A 137 24.58 2.51 14.73
CA GLY A 137 24.95 3.92 14.78
C GLY A 137 23.91 4.84 14.14
N ASN A 138 24.36 5.87 13.41
CA ASN A 138 23.44 6.86 12.84
C ASN A 138 22.86 6.41 11.48
N PRO A 139 21.55 6.53 11.22
CA PRO A 139 20.99 6.21 9.91
C PRO A 139 21.36 7.24 8.83
N ASN A 140 21.53 6.84 7.56
CA ASN A 140 21.61 7.80 6.45
C ASN A 140 20.22 8.29 6.00
N PHE A 141 19.21 7.42 6.06
CA PHE A 141 17.84 7.69 5.64
C PHE A 141 16.85 6.78 6.37
N TRP A 142 15.55 7.08 6.23
CA TRP A 142 14.48 6.12 6.49
C TRP A 142 13.57 6.06 5.28
N GLN A 143 13.52 4.90 4.64
CA GLN A 143 12.74 4.62 3.45
C GLN A 143 11.42 3.93 3.86
N VAL A 144 10.33 4.26 3.17
CA VAL A 144 8.98 3.78 3.50
C VAL A 144 8.19 3.28 2.28
N LEU A 145 8.74 3.46 1.09
CA LEU A 145 8.15 3.11 -0.18
C LEU A 145 9.22 3.01 -1.26
N GLU A 146 9.16 1.93 -2.02
CA GLU A 146 9.90 1.69 -3.23
C GLU A 146 8.98 0.96 -4.20
N TYR A 147 9.05 1.32 -5.48
CA TYR A 147 8.29 0.66 -6.53
C TYR A 147 9.12 -0.52 -7.02
N ILE A 148 8.89 -1.71 -6.47
CA ILE A 148 9.70 -2.89 -6.74
C ILE A 148 8.91 -3.90 -7.58
N LEU A 149 9.41 -4.18 -8.78
CA LEU A 149 8.99 -5.30 -9.61
C LEU A 149 9.82 -6.53 -9.26
N ILE A 150 9.16 -7.67 -9.08
CA ILE A 150 9.79 -8.95 -8.77
C ILE A 150 9.59 -9.87 -9.97
N ASN A 151 10.66 -10.54 -10.38
CA ASN A 151 10.71 -11.43 -11.51
C ASN A 151 11.21 -12.78 -11.07
N GLY A 152 10.42 -13.83 -11.24
CA GLY A 152 10.89 -15.19 -11.04
C GLY A 152 11.74 -15.69 -12.19
N ALA A 153 12.43 -16.81 -11.98
CA ALA A 153 13.14 -17.52 -13.03
C ALA A 153 12.21 -17.81 -14.22
N GLY A 154 12.69 -17.57 -15.44
CA GLY A 154 11.89 -17.58 -16.67
C GLY A 154 11.31 -16.22 -17.07
N THR A 155 11.43 -15.19 -16.22
CA THR A 155 10.90 -13.85 -16.49
C THR A 155 11.99 -12.77 -16.43
N ARG A 156 11.92 -11.77 -17.32
CA ARG A 156 12.90 -10.68 -17.38
C ARG A 156 12.23 -9.32 -17.24
N PRO A 157 12.78 -8.39 -16.43
CA PRO A 157 12.20 -7.05 -16.26
C PRO A 157 12.07 -6.32 -17.60
N ASP A 158 13.11 -6.33 -18.44
CA ASP A 158 13.15 -5.62 -19.73
C ASP A 158 12.16 -6.12 -20.80
N LYS A 159 11.64 -7.34 -20.62
CA LYS A 159 10.59 -7.92 -21.48
C LYS A 159 9.19 -7.64 -20.96
N ILE A 160 9.07 -7.52 -19.64
CA ILE A 160 7.81 -7.39 -18.92
C ILE A 160 7.31 -5.95 -18.84
N VAL A 161 8.22 -4.99 -18.65
CA VAL A 161 7.85 -3.58 -18.63
C VAL A 161 7.56 -3.06 -20.04
N ASP A 162 6.65 -2.09 -20.13
CA ASP A 162 6.57 -1.24 -21.31
C ASP A 162 7.89 -0.46 -21.45
N LYS A 163 8.48 -0.45 -22.64
CA LYS A 163 9.79 0.18 -22.84
C LYS A 163 9.71 1.69 -22.91
N ASP A 164 8.61 2.23 -23.40
CA ASP A 164 8.42 3.67 -23.57
C ASP A 164 7.78 4.33 -22.36
N GLU A 165 7.09 3.54 -21.52
CA GLU A 165 6.38 4.02 -20.34
C GLU A 165 6.59 3.10 -19.13
N ALA A 166 7.82 2.66 -18.89
CA ALA A 166 8.18 1.68 -17.86
C ALA A 166 7.68 2.07 -16.46
N PHE A 167 7.91 3.33 -16.08
CA PHE A 167 7.42 3.90 -14.84
C PHE A 167 6.77 5.26 -15.09
N ILE A 168 5.58 5.45 -14.52
CA ILE A 168 4.81 6.68 -14.62
C ILE A 168 4.59 7.20 -13.20
N PHE A 169 4.91 8.47 -12.98
CA PHE A 169 4.66 9.18 -11.74
C PHE A 169 3.71 10.34 -12.02
N MET A 170 2.58 10.39 -11.33
CA MET A 170 1.48 11.32 -11.63
C MET A 170 0.79 11.84 -10.37
N ASN A 171 -0.07 12.86 -10.55
CA ASN A 171 -0.87 13.45 -9.48
C ASN A 171 -2.37 13.34 -9.72
N GLU A 172 -3.15 13.92 -8.80
CA GLU A 172 -4.62 13.87 -8.82
C GLU A 172 -5.27 14.69 -9.95
N LYS A 173 -4.48 15.48 -10.68
CA LYS A 173 -4.93 16.30 -11.81
C LYS A 173 -4.58 15.69 -13.17
N GLY A 174 -3.90 14.54 -13.19
CA GLY A 174 -3.42 13.90 -14.41
C GLY A 174 -2.12 14.49 -14.97
N GLU A 175 -1.42 15.36 -14.24
CA GLU A 175 -0.04 15.72 -14.59
C GLU A 175 0.83 14.48 -14.39
N ARG A 176 1.68 14.17 -15.37
CA ARG A 176 2.47 12.93 -15.38
C ARG A 176 3.91 13.15 -15.83
N ILE A 177 4.79 12.36 -15.23
CA ILE A 177 6.19 12.17 -15.58
C ILE A 177 6.33 10.71 -16.02
N THR A 178 6.93 10.48 -17.17
CA THR A 178 7.07 9.15 -17.77
C THR A 178 8.53 8.81 -17.97
N PHE A 179 8.94 7.65 -17.47
CA PHE A 179 10.28 7.10 -17.61
C PHE A 179 10.27 5.87 -18.52
N LYS A 180 11.27 5.80 -19.41
CA LYS A 180 11.52 4.65 -20.28
C LYS A 180 12.27 3.54 -19.56
N TRP A 181 12.37 2.38 -20.20
CA TRP A 181 13.30 1.33 -19.83
C TRP A 181 14.48 1.27 -20.84
N PRO A 182 15.74 1.23 -20.39
CA PRO A 182 16.18 1.39 -19.00
C PRO A 182 15.90 2.81 -18.47
N LEU A 183 15.94 2.97 -17.15
CA LEU A 183 15.80 4.28 -16.51
C LEU A 183 16.90 5.26 -17.01
N PRO A 184 16.63 6.56 -17.07
CA PRO A 184 17.48 7.51 -17.80
C PRO A 184 18.76 7.92 -17.05
N THR A 185 19.07 7.32 -15.89
CA THR A 185 20.14 7.79 -15.02
C THR A 185 21.18 6.70 -14.78
N GLU A 186 22.45 7.10 -14.74
CA GLU A 186 23.57 6.20 -14.40
C GLU A 186 23.67 5.96 -12.89
N ASP A 187 23.32 6.99 -12.10
CA ASP A 187 23.31 6.94 -10.63
C ASP A 187 21.89 7.20 -10.08
N ARG A 188 21.71 6.90 -8.78
CA ARG A 188 20.52 7.33 -8.03
C ARG A 188 20.50 8.84 -7.93
N ILE A 189 19.39 9.48 -8.34
CA ILE A 189 19.26 10.94 -8.29
C ILE A 189 17.97 11.40 -7.62
N PRO A 190 17.96 12.57 -6.95
CA PRO A 190 16.73 13.17 -6.45
C PRO A 190 15.78 13.51 -7.59
N LEU A 191 14.55 12.99 -7.58
CA LEU A 191 13.58 13.22 -8.65
C LEU A 191 13.29 14.71 -8.86
N CYS A 192 13.21 15.49 -7.78
CA CYS A 192 12.97 16.94 -7.84
C CYS A 192 14.07 17.74 -8.55
N LYS A 193 15.25 17.15 -8.77
CA LYS A 193 16.32 17.76 -9.59
C LYS A 193 15.94 17.76 -11.07
N LEU A 194 15.24 16.71 -11.53
CA LEU A 194 14.72 16.61 -12.89
C LEU A 194 13.35 17.26 -13.03
N HIS A 195 12.52 17.10 -12.00
CA HIS A 195 11.11 17.45 -12.01
C HIS A 195 10.75 18.30 -10.79
N PRO A 196 11.16 19.58 -10.75
CA PRO A 196 10.90 20.47 -9.61
C PRO A 196 9.40 20.72 -9.36
N GLU A 197 8.54 20.49 -10.35
CA GLU A 197 7.07 20.63 -10.27
C GLU A 197 6.42 19.68 -9.26
N ILE A 198 7.05 18.54 -8.94
CA ILE A 198 6.49 17.55 -8.01
C ILE A 198 6.29 18.11 -6.61
N LYS A 199 6.98 19.19 -6.24
CA LYS A 199 6.84 19.86 -4.95
C LYS A 199 5.42 20.40 -4.74
N ASP A 200 4.72 20.75 -5.81
CA ASP A 200 3.41 21.40 -5.76
C ASP A 200 2.25 20.40 -5.81
N TRP A 201 2.56 19.11 -6.01
CA TRP A 201 1.58 18.03 -6.03
C TRP A 201 1.04 17.74 -4.63
N LYS A 202 -0.25 17.38 -4.56
CA LYS A 202 -0.93 17.06 -3.30
C LYS A 202 -1.07 15.56 -3.09
N ILE A 203 -1.06 14.80 -4.17
CA ILE A 203 -1.11 13.35 -4.18
C ILE A 203 -0.05 12.87 -5.14
N TYR A 204 0.66 11.83 -4.73
CA TYR A 204 1.65 11.15 -5.56
C TYR A 204 1.12 9.78 -5.92
N ILE A 205 1.19 9.42 -7.20
CA ILE A 205 0.76 8.14 -7.75
C ILE A 205 1.88 7.61 -8.63
N GLY A 206 2.53 6.52 -8.22
CA GLY A 206 3.48 5.81 -9.07
C GLY A 206 2.86 4.54 -9.63
N LYS A 207 3.17 4.22 -10.88
CA LYS A 207 2.67 3.06 -11.61
C LYS A 207 3.79 2.46 -12.45
N ILE A 208 3.94 1.14 -12.41
CA ILE A 208 4.82 0.42 -13.34
C ILE A 208 3.93 -0.10 -14.48
N LYS A 209 4.19 0.28 -15.72
CA LYS A 209 3.39 -0.21 -16.85
C LYS A 209 3.91 -1.55 -17.33
N LEU A 210 3.09 -2.58 -17.25
CA LEU A 210 3.46 -3.94 -17.64
C LEU A 210 2.77 -4.36 -18.95
N ARG A 211 3.44 -5.21 -19.72
CA ARG A 211 2.87 -5.85 -20.93
C ARG A 211 2.05 -7.07 -20.56
N ASP A 212 0.88 -7.23 -21.18
CA ASP A 212 0.04 -8.44 -21.11
C ASP A 212 -0.40 -8.85 -19.69
N ARG A 213 -0.36 -7.92 -18.73
CA ARG A 213 -0.79 -8.14 -17.34
C ARG A 213 -1.13 -6.80 -16.67
N PRO A 214 -1.85 -6.82 -15.53
CA PRO A 214 -2.23 -5.59 -14.83
C PRO A 214 -1.02 -4.77 -14.40
N SER A 215 -1.10 -3.45 -14.53
CA SER A 215 -0.08 -2.50 -14.09
C SER A 215 -0.26 -2.16 -12.61
N PRO A 216 0.70 -2.47 -11.72
CA PRO A 216 0.62 -2.11 -10.31
C PRO A 216 0.79 -0.61 -10.10
N PHE A 217 0.15 -0.09 -9.06
CA PHE A 217 0.33 1.29 -8.63
C PHE A 217 0.33 1.43 -7.11
N VAL A 218 0.93 2.52 -6.65
CA VAL A 218 0.88 2.99 -5.26
C VAL A 218 0.56 4.47 -5.28
N ALA A 219 -0.29 4.90 -4.36
CA ALA A 219 -0.62 6.30 -4.17
C ALA A 219 -0.61 6.70 -2.71
N PHE A 220 -0.25 7.96 -2.42
CA PHE A 220 -0.34 8.53 -1.08
C PHE A 220 -0.59 10.04 -1.13
N ILE A 221 -1.12 10.55 -0.02
CA ILE A 221 -1.51 11.96 0.13
C ILE A 221 -0.33 12.70 0.76
N LYS A 222 0.09 13.82 0.15
CA LYS A 222 1.10 14.72 0.71
C LYS A 222 0.49 15.57 1.82
N ASP A 223 0.29 14.91 2.96
CA ASP A 223 -0.20 15.51 4.19
C ASP A 223 0.44 14.77 5.38
N PRO A 224 1.20 15.46 6.25
CA PRO A 224 1.90 14.83 7.36
C PRO A 224 1.02 14.02 8.32
N ARG A 225 -0.30 14.21 8.30
CA ARG A 225 -1.27 13.41 9.10
C ARG A 225 -1.47 11.99 8.55
N PHE A 226 -1.29 11.80 7.24
CA PHE A 226 -1.46 10.50 6.56
C PHE A 226 -0.12 9.92 6.11
N PHE A 227 0.82 10.79 5.79
CA PHE A 227 2.15 10.46 5.29
C PHE A 227 3.14 11.47 5.89
N PRO A 228 3.66 11.24 7.10
CA PRO A 228 4.69 12.12 7.65
C PRO A 228 5.95 12.07 6.78
N TYR A 229 6.57 13.23 6.56
CA TYR A 229 7.84 13.34 5.84
C TYR A 229 8.64 14.54 6.36
N LYS A 230 9.95 14.52 6.12
CA LYS A 230 10.80 15.70 6.20
C LYS A 230 10.89 16.37 4.84
N PRO A 231 10.94 17.71 4.79
CA PRO A 231 11.21 18.43 3.55
C PRO A 231 12.46 17.89 2.85
N CYS A 232 12.42 17.83 1.52
CA CYS A 232 13.49 17.27 0.71
C CYS A 232 14.84 17.93 1.02
N ILE A 233 15.84 17.14 1.39
CA ILE A 233 17.17 17.66 1.74
C ILE A 233 17.90 18.33 0.57
N TYR A 234 17.55 17.97 -0.68
CA TYR A 234 18.27 18.45 -1.87
C TYR A 234 17.78 19.80 -2.40
N CYS A 235 16.46 20.03 -2.42
CA CYS A 235 15.87 21.27 -2.93
C CYS A 235 15.23 22.13 -1.84
N HIS A 236 15.13 21.60 -0.61
CA HIS A 236 14.45 22.23 0.54
C HIS A 236 12.96 22.51 0.32
N GLY A 237 12.35 21.87 -0.68
CA GLY A 237 10.92 21.98 -0.97
C GLY A 237 10.06 21.17 0.01
N ASP A 238 8.81 21.59 0.17
CA ASP A 238 7.80 20.91 0.99
C ASP A 238 7.23 19.68 0.27
N HIS A 239 8.06 18.64 0.18
CA HIS A 239 7.71 17.31 -0.31
C HIS A 239 8.68 16.27 0.25
N PRO A 240 8.30 14.98 0.33
CA PRO A 240 9.21 13.92 0.70
C PRO A 240 10.35 13.78 -0.33
N PHE A 241 11.47 13.20 0.11
CA PHE A 241 12.53 12.85 -0.82
C PHE A 241 12.09 11.68 -1.71
N PHE A 242 12.39 11.76 -3.00
CA PHE A 242 12.21 10.68 -3.96
C PHE A 242 13.53 10.42 -4.69
N GLY A 243 14.05 9.20 -4.64
CA GLY A 243 15.22 8.76 -5.38
C GLY A 243 14.83 7.98 -6.63
N LEU A 244 15.17 8.50 -7.81
CA LEU A 244 15.07 7.75 -9.06
C LEU A 244 16.25 6.79 -9.17
N PHE A 245 15.97 5.51 -9.36
CA PHE A 245 16.99 4.47 -9.50
C PHE A 245 17.72 4.56 -10.84
N HIS A 246 18.90 3.95 -10.90
CA HIS A 246 19.73 3.90 -12.09
C HIS A 246 19.23 2.88 -13.13
N ALA A 247 19.73 2.97 -14.35
CA ALA A 247 19.31 2.24 -15.55
C ALA A 247 19.09 0.73 -15.36
N ASN A 248 19.96 0.07 -14.59
CA ASN A 248 20.00 -1.37 -14.41
C ASN A 248 19.88 -1.77 -12.93
N ALA A 249 19.04 -1.06 -12.18
CA ALA A 249 18.78 -1.34 -10.78
C ALA A 249 18.00 -2.66 -10.62
N VAL A 250 18.72 -3.78 -10.79
CA VAL A 250 18.22 -5.16 -10.78
C VAL A 250 19.11 -5.99 -9.85
N TRP A 251 18.52 -6.65 -8.86
CA TRP A 251 19.26 -7.36 -7.84
C TRP A 251 18.80 -8.81 -7.67
N LYS A 252 19.72 -9.66 -7.21
CA LYS A 252 19.52 -11.12 -7.04
C LYS A 252 19.62 -11.61 -5.59
N HIS A 253 19.88 -10.71 -4.63
CA HIS A 253 19.93 -11.08 -3.21
C HIS A 253 18.54 -11.36 -2.61
N TRP A 254 17.47 -11.04 -3.34
CA TRP A 254 16.06 -11.26 -3.00
C TRP A 254 15.19 -11.26 -4.28
N PRO A 255 14.04 -11.95 -4.34
CA PRO A 255 13.47 -12.90 -3.37
C PRO A 255 14.06 -14.31 -3.53
N ALA A 256 13.54 -15.28 -2.77
CA ALA A 256 13.84 -16.71 -2.94
C ALA A 256 15.34 -17.05 -2.84
N SER A 257 16.09 -16.23 -2.12
CA SER A 257 17.52 -16.34 -1.92
C SER A 257 17.82 -16.47 -0.43
N LEU A 258 18.74 -17.37 -0.10
CA LEU A 258 19.28 -17.55 1.26
C LEU A 258 20.71 -16.98 1.36
N MET A 259 21.09 -16.12 0.42
CA MET A 259 22.40 -15.47 0.46
C MET A 259 22.53 -14.67 1.75
N GLU A 260 23.59 -14.92 2.51
CA GLU A 260 23.89 -14.19 3.76
C GLU A 260 25.28 -13.50 3.69
N ASN A 261 26.09 -13.77 2.67
CA ASN A 261 27.45 -13.25 2.52
C ASN A 261 27.51 -12.08 1.54
N PHE A 262 26.85 -10.98 1.88
CA PHE A 262 26.90 -9.73 1.13
C PHE A 262 26.70 -8.53 2.05
N VAL A 263 26.98 -7.33 1.54
CA VAL A 263 26.78 -6.05 2.23
C VAL A 263 25.89 -5.18 1.33
N LEU A 264 24.90 -4.51 1.92
CA LEU A 264 23.83 -3.76 1.24
C LEU A 264 22.99 -4.59 0.27
N ALA A 265 23.52 -4.91 -0.90
CA ALA A 265 22.77 -5.57 -1.97
C ALA A 265 23.72 -6.34 -2.90
N VAL A 266 23.15 -7.21 -3.73
CA VAL A 266 23.87 -7.89 -4.81
C VAL A 266 23.11 -7.71 -6.12
N GLU A 267 23.74 -7.02 -7.06
CA GLU A 267 23.22 -6.80 -8.41
C GLU A 267 23.21 -8.08 -9.23
N ALA A 268 22.28 -8.16 -10.18
CA ALA A 268 22.20 -9.23 -11.16
C ALA A 268 22.75 -8.74 -12.49
N GLU A 269 23.71 -9.46 -13.05
CA GLU A 269 24.21 -9.20 -14.40
C GLU A 269 23.10 -9.45 -15.43
N GLU A 270 23.14 -8.77 -16.58
CA GLU A 270 22.07 -8.87 -17.60
C GLU A 270 21.90 -10.31 -18.11
N GLU A 271 22.98 -11.10 -18.16
CA GLU A 271 22.95 -12.51 -18.55
C GLU A 271 22.26 -13.40 -17.50
N GLU A 272 22.13 -12.94 -16.25
CA GLU A 272 21.43 -13.64 -15.17
C GLU A 272 19.92 -13.35 -15.17
N TRP A 273 19.49 -12.23 -15.77
CA TRP A 273 18.08 -11.86 -15.79
C TRP A 273 17.24 -12.95 -16.48
N GLY A 274 16.23 -13.43 -15.77
CA GLY A 274 15.36 -14.53 -16.20
C GLY A 274 15.93 -15.93 -16.03
N LYS A 275 17.16 -16.08 -15.54
CA LYS A 275 17.70 -17.39 -15.09
C LYS A 275 17.50 -17.61 -13.60
N ILE A 276 17.50 -16.53 -12.83
CA ILE A 276 17.33 -16.51 -11.38
C ILE A 276 16.21 -15.54 -10.99
N PRO A 277 15.61 -15.69 -9.81
CA PRO A 277 14.71 -14.67 -9.27
C PRO A 277 15.48 -13.37 -9.05
N THR A 278 14.87 -12.25 -9.44
CA THR A 278 15.40 -10.89 -9.25
C THR A 278 14.32 -9.94 -8.77
N HIS A 279 14.72 -8.79 -8.26
CA HIS A 279 13.85 -7.63 -8.15
C HIS A 279 14.45 -6.42 -8.88
N THR A 280 13.61 -5.45 -9.21
CA THR A 280 13.94 -4.27 -9.99
C THR A 280 13.20 -3.07 -9.44
N SER A 281 13.89 -1.97 -9.23
CA SER A 281 13.33 -0.81 -8.53
C SER A 281 13.37 0.42 -9.39
N PHE A 282 12.30 1.20 -9.30
CA PHE A 282 12.06 2.32 -10.20
C PHE A 282 12.25 3.66 -9.52
N LEU A 283 11.61 3.82 -8.35
CA LEU A 283 11.63 5.03 -7.55
C LEU A 283 11.47 4.63 -6.09
N ASP A 284 12.15 5.32 -5.19
CA ASP A 284 11.90 5.25 -3.75
C ASP A 284 11.29 6.55 -3.20
N CYS A 285 10.81 6.49 -1.97
CA CYS A 285 10.35 7.62 -1.19
C CYS A 285 10.75 7.47 0.27
N ASN A 286 11.47 8.47 0.78
CA ASN A 286 11.96 8.48 2.15
C ASN A 286 11.08 9.34 3.06
N TYR A 287 10.91 8.88 4.30
CA TYR A 287 10.50 9.75 5.41
C TYR A 287 11.52 10.87 5.57
N THR A 288 12.80 10.51 5.64
CA THR A 288 13.92 11.44 5.79
C THR A 288 15.14 10.91 5.06
N SER A 289 15.92 11.82 4.49
CA SER A 289 17.28 11.56 4.00
C SER A 289 18.27 12.51 4.68
N ILE A 290 17.89 13.00 5.86
CA ILE A 290 18.74 13.78 6.74
C ILE A 290 19.51 12.78 7.61
N PRO A 291 20.85 12.74 7.54
CA PRO A 291 21.64 11.83 8.36
C PRO A 291 21.32 11.99 9.85
N ALA A 292 21.32 10.89 10.57
CA ALA A 292 20.97 10.77 12.00
C ALA A 292 19.52 11.10 12.38
N ASP A 293 18.66 11.53 11.44
CA ASP A 293 17.25 11.77 11.72
C ASP A 293 16.47 10.45 11.78
N VAL A 294 15.56 10.36 12.74
CA VAL A 294 14.80 9.14 13.04
C VAL A 294 13.30 9.48 13.11
N PRO A 295 12.42 8.68 12.48
CA PRO A 295 10.99 8.88 12.60
C PRO A 295 10.53 8.75 14.06
N PRO A 296 9.51 9.51 14.51
CA PRO A 296 8.95 9.32 15.83
C PRO A 296 8.39 7.90 16.02
N LYS A 297 8.63 7.31 17.20
CA LYS A 297 8.12 5.98 17.55
C LYS A 297 6.58 5.94 17.46
N GLY A 298 6.06 4.96 16.72
CA GLY A 298 4.62 4.80 16.47
C GLY A 298 4.06 5.68 15.34
N CYS A 299 4.90 6.40 14.61
CA CYS A 299 4.44 7.11 13.41
C CYS A 299 3.99 6.11 12.32
N ASN A 300 3.10 6.55 11.45
CA ASN A 300 2.51 5.68 10.44
C ASN A 300 2.24 6.39 9.11
N TRP A 301 2.24 5.61 8.04
CA TRP A 301 2.03 6.04 6.66
C TRP A 301 0.89 5.24 6.04
N LEU A 302 0.06 5.93 5.27
CA LEU A 302 -1.06 5.34 4.54
C LEU A 302 -0.79 5.39 3.04
N PHE A 303 -1.02 4.26 2.38
CA PHE A 303 -0.90 4.11 0.94
C PHE A 303 -2.12 3.40 0.39
N LEU A 304 -2.57 3.82 -0.79
CA LEU A 304 -3.46 3.04 -1.62
C LEU A 304 -2.62 2.20 -2.58
N VAL A 305 -2.84 0.88 -2.61
CA VAL A 305 -2.08 -0.07 -3.41
C VAL A 305 -3.05 -0.90 -4.24
N GLY A 306 -2.73 -1.18 -5.50
CA GLY A 306 -3.54 -2.03 -6.36
C GLY A 306 -2.94 -2.20 -7.74
N ALA A 307 -3.72 -2.75 -8.66
CA ALA A 307 -3.36 -2.83 -10.07
C ALA A 307 -4.50 -2.33 -10.97
N SER A 308 -4.18 -2.08 -12.24
CA SER A 308 -5.14 -1.74 -13.29
C SER A 308 -4.98 -2.69 -14.47
N GLU A 309 -6.04 -3.39 -14.89
CA GLU A 309 -5.99 -4.40 -15.95
C GLU A 309 -5.52 -3.82 -17.30
N ASP A 310 -6.05 -2.67 -17.68
CA ASP A 310 -5.72 -2.00 -18.96
C ASP A 310 -4.71 -0.86 -18.76
N SER A 311 -4.07 -0.80 -17.59
CA SER A 311 -3.17 0.29 -17.22
C SER A 311 -3.80 1.69 -17.36
N ASN A 312 -5.11 1.80 -17.11
CA ASN A 312 -5.90 3.01 -17.32
C ASN A 312 -5.63 4.04 -16.21
N ASP A 313 -5.02 5.17 -16.59
CA ASP A 313 -4.64 6.24 -15.66
C ASP A 313 -5.85 6.94 -15.04
N ASP A 314 -6.90 7.19 -15.81
CA ASP A 314 -8.11 7.88 -15.32
C ASP A 314 -8.81 7.06 -14.24
N GLN A 315 -8.87 5.72 -14.41
CA GLN A 315 -9.43 4.83 -13.38
C GLN A 315 -8.60 4.83 -12.10
N ILE A 316 -7.27 4.83 -12.22
CA ILE A 316 -6.36 4.92 -11.07
C ILE A 316 -6.53 6.26 -10.35
N ILE A 317 -6.56 7.37 -11.10
CA ILE A 317 -6.75 8.71 -10.55
C ILE A 317 -8.11 8.81 -9.85
N ASP A 318 -9.18 8.30 -10.47
CA ASP A 318 -10.52 8.33 -9.89
C ASP A 318 -10.57 7.56 -8.55
N ILE A 319 -10.02 6.35 -8.46
CA ILE A 319 -10.03 5.59 -7.18
C ILE A 319 -9.17 6.27 -6.11
N VAL A 320 -8.04 6.86 -6.50
CA VAL A 320 -7.18 7.62 -5.59
C VAL A 320 -7.90 8.86 -5.06
N LYS A 321 -8.60 9.60 -5.92
CA LYS A 321 -9.42 10.76 -5.52
C LYS A 321 -10.59 10.34 -4.64
N SER A 322 -11.24 9.21 -4.93
CA SER A 322 -12.30 8.65 -4.08
C SER A 322 -11.82 8.35 -2.66
N TRP A 323 -10.58 7.91 -2.49
CA TRP A 323 -9.98 7.61 -1.18
C TRP A 323 -9.49 8.88 -0.48
N ALA A 324 -8.83 9.78 -1.21
CA ALA A 324 -8.22 10.98 -0.63
C ALA A 324 -9.23 12.10 -0.33
N PHE A 325 -10.33 12.16 -1.08
CA PHE A 325 -11.39 13.16 -0.94
C PHE A 325 -12.75 12.46 -0.74
N PRO A 326 -12.92 11.74 0.38
CA PRO A 326 -14.15 10.99 0.63
C PRO A 326 -15.36 11.92 0.64
N ALA A 327 -16.46 11.44 0.08
CA ALA A 327 -17.75 12.11 0.12
C ALA A 327 -18.14 12.55 1.55
N LYS A 328 -18.82 13.69 1.66
CA LYS A 328 -19.40 14.12 2.93
C LYS A 328 -20.62 13.26 3.27
N ILE A 329 -20.90 13.10 4.56
CA ILE A 329 -22.06 12.35 5.05
C ILE A 329 -23.03 13.30 5.73
N GLN A 330 -24.32 13.17 5.40
CA GLN A 330 -25.43 13.81 6.12
C GLN A 330 -26.39 12.74 6.63
N THR A 331 -26.54 12.64 7.94
CA THR A 331 -27.47 11.70 8.60
C THR A 331 -28.80 12.35 8.96
N GLY A 332 -28.88 13.69 8.94
CA GLY A 332 -30.03 14.45 9.46
C GLY A 332 -29.95 14.71 10.96
N TYR A 333 -28.91 14.22 11.63
CA TYR A 333 -28.64 14.37 13.07
C TYR A 333 -27.47 15.31 13.37
N GLU A 334 -27.04 16.11 12.40
CA GLU A 334 -25.95 17.08 12.56
C GLU A 334 -26.31 18.14 13.63
N SER A 335 -25.37 18.43 14.54
CA SER A 335 -25.54 19.50 15.51
C SER A 335 -25.56 20.86 14.81
N ARG A 336 -26.63 21.65 15.01
CA ARG A 336 -26.66 23.06 14.57
C ARG A 336 -25.59 23.93 15.25
N ARG A 337 -24.99 23.46 16.36
CA ARG A 337 -24.03 24.23 17.16
C ARG A 337 -22.57 23.90 16.87
N LEU A 338 -22.29 22.75 16.26
CA LEU A 338 -20.93 22.30 16.00
C LEU A 338 -20.79 21.97 14.52
N SER A 339 -19.93 22.72 13.82
CA SER A 339 -19.63 22.50 12.41
C SER A 339 -18.78 21.24 12.15
N TRP A 340 -18.31 20.56 13.20
CA TRP A 340 -17.40 19.41 13.10
C TRP A 340 -17.81 18.27 14.05
N GLY A 341 -18.14 17.11 13.48
CA GLY A 341 -17.88 15.78 14.06
C GLY A 341 -18.77 15.26 15.18
N LEU A 342 -19.74 16.01 15.69
CA LEU A 342 -20.69 15.50 16.69
C LEU A 342 -22.11 15.49 16.14
N GLN A 343 -22.55 14.31 15.69
CA GLN A 343 -23.96 14.04 15.44
C GLN A 343 -24.66 13.66 16.75
N TYR A 344 -25.90 14.10 16.90
CA TYR A 344 -26.74 13.77 18.05
C TYR A 344 -27.96 13.00 17.58
N GLY A 345 -28.06 11.74 17.95
CA GLY A 345 -29.20 10.93 17.57
C GLY A 345 -28.89 9.45 17.57
N PRO A 346 -29.84 8.63 17.08
CA PRO A 346 -29.70 7.19 17.05
C PRO A 346 -28.73 6.68 15.96
N ILE A 347 -28.22 7.58 15.11
CA ILE A 347 -27.19 7.32 14.10
C ILE A 347 -26.04 8.29 14.35
N LEU A 348 -24.85 7.77 14.63
CA LEU A 348 -23.62 8.54 14.81
C LEU A 348 -22.65 8.22 13.68
N TYR A 349 -22.25 9.21 12.90
CA TYR A 349 -21.15 9.12 11.92
C TYR A 349 -19.84 9.53 12.60
N GLU A 350 -18.91 8.59 12.70
CA GLU A 350 -17.63 8.77 13.39
C GLU A 350 -16.52 9.27 12.45
N GLY A 351 -16.80 9.34 11.14
CA GLY A 351 -15.89 9.86 10.13
C GLY A 351 -15.46 8.81 9.10
N TYR A 352 -14.51 9.21 8.26
CA TYR A 352 -13.91 8.35 7.25
C TYR A 352 -12.57 7.82 7.76
N CYS A 353 -12.47 6.49 7.89
CA CYS A 353 -11.25 5.83 8.32
C CYS A 353 -10.34 5.58 7.10
N TYR A 354 -9.37 6.47 6.87
CA TYR A 354 -8.48 6.39 5.70
C TYR A 354 -7.70 5.07 5.63
N SER A 355 -7.25 4.51 6.75
CA SER A 355 -6.53 3.22 6.80
C SER A 355 -7.41 2.01 6.44
N GLU A 356 -8.73 2.22 6.38
CA GLU A 356 -9.74 1.20 6.13
C GLU A 356 -10.72 1.60 5.02
N ARG A 357 -10.43 2.67 4.26
CA ARG A 357 -11.26 3.19 3.15
C ARG A 357 -12.77 3.26 3.48
N SER A 358 -13.14 3.42 4.75
CA SER A 358 -14.50 3.14 5.21
C SER A 358 -15.14 4.33 5.93
N TYR A 359 -16.39 4.60 5.60
CA TYR A 359 -17.28 5.46 6.39
C TYR A 359 -17.75 4.70 7.63
N VAL A 360 -17.44 5.22 8.82
CA VAL A 360 -17.71 4.55 10.08
C VAL A 360 -18.95 5.16 10.74
N PHE A 361 -19.90 4.30 11.09
CA PHE A 361 -21.12 4.64 11.79
C PHE A 361 -21.25 3.81 13.06
N ARG A 362 -21.94 4.35 14.05
CA ARG A 362 -22.39 3.64 15.25
C ARG A 362 -23.87 3.92 15.47
N LEU A 363 -24.64 2.87 15.72
CA LEU A 363 -26.07 2.98 16.00
C LEU A 363 -26.34 3.01 17.49
N GLU A 364 -27.19 3.93 17.93
CA GLU A 364 -27.64 4.07 19.32
C GLU A 364 -29.16 3.83 19.37
N GLY A 365 -29.55 2.55 19.39
CA GLY A 365 -30.96 2.12 19.40
C GLY A 365 -31.68 2.15 18.03
N ALA A 366 -31.05 2.67 16.97
CA ALA A 366 -31.54 2.50 15.60
C ALA A 366 -31.38 1.04 15.14
N LYS A 367 -32.36 0.56 14.36
CA LYS A 367 -32.28 -0.73 13.65
C LYS A 367 -31.92 -0.58 12.17
N LYS A 368 -31.90 0.65 11.67
CA LYS A 368 -31.68 0.98 10.26
C LYS A 368 -30.67 2.13 10.20
N LEU A 369 -29.74 2.06 9.26
CA LEU A 369 -28.84 3.16 8.96
C LEU A 369 -29.36 3.89 7.73
N LYS A 370 -29.64 5.19 7.87
CA LYS A 370 -30.07 6.06 6.78
C LYS A 370 -29.22 7.33 6.76
N PHE A 371 -28.67 7.68 5.61
CA PHE A 371 -27.87 8.88 5.41
C PHE A 371 -27.83 9.28 3.93
N THR A 372 -27.34 10.48 3.64
CA THR A 372 -27.04 10.96 2.29
C THR A 372 -25.53 11.04 2.14
N LEU A 373 -25.01 10.34 1.13
CA LEU A 373 -23.64 10.46 0.65
C LEU A 373 -23.58 11.66 -0.31
N LEU A 374 -22.66 12.60 -0.06
CA LEU A 374 -22.46 13.82 -0.84
C LEU A 374 -21.06 13.82 -1.46
N PRO A 375 -20.88 13.24 -2.65
CA PRO A 375 -19.59 13.16 -3.31
C PRO A 375 -19.05 14.55 -3.65
N THR A 376 -17.81 14.85 -3.25
CA THR A 376 -17.02 15.98 -3.78
C THR A 376 -16.14 15.54 -4.95
N GLU A 377 -15.78 14.26 -4.95
CA GLU A 377 -15.18 13.51 -6.04
C GLU A 377 -16.00 12.23 -6.24
N LYS A 378 -15.84 11.51 -7.35
CA LYS A 378 -16.54 10.23 -7.56
C LYS A 378 -16.27 9.30 -6.36
N ALA A 379 -17.31 8.81 -5.70
CA ALA A 379 -17.16 7.78 -4.68
C ALA A 379 -17.18 6.41 -5.37
N ILE A 380 -16.02 5.76 -5.42
CA ILE A 380 -15.84 4.46 -6.07
C ILE A 380 -15.79 3.38 -5.02
N ASN A 381 -16.66 2.40 -5.22
CA ASN A 381 -16.81 1.23 -4.39
C ASN A 381 -16.81 1.52 -2.88
N PRO A 382 -17.71 2.39 -2.39
CA PRO A 382 -17.66 2.89 -1.02
C PRO A 382 -17.82 1.74 -0.01
N VAL A 383 -17.12 1.88 1.11
CA VAL A 383 -17.14 0.92 2.21
C VAL A 383 -17.82 1.54 3.41
N PHE A 384 -18.79 0.84 3.99
CA PHE A 384 -19.52 1.27 5.17
C PHE A 384 -19.25 0.30 6.30
N LYS A 385 -18.81 0.81 7.45
CA LYS A 385 -18.68 0.06 8.69
C LYS A 385 -19.71 0.57 9.68
N VAL A 386 -20.56 -0.31 10.18
CA VAL A 386 -21.67 0.02 11.07
C VAL A 386 -21.52 -0.77 12.37
N GLU A 387 -21.13 -0.08 13.43
CA GLU A 387 -21.05 -0.59 14.80
C GLU A 387 -22.44 -0.63 15.44
N ASN A 388 -22.61 -1.50 16.45
CA ASN A 388 -23.89 -1.80 17.10
C ASN A 388 -24.96 -2.32 16.12
N TRP A 389 -24.54 -3.10 15.13
CA TRP A 389 -25.44 -3.79 14.20
C TRP A 389 -25.66 -5.23 14.66
N TYR A 390 -26.86 -5.79 14.45
CA TYR A 390 -27.22 -7.13 14.94
C TYR A 390 -27.82 -8.07 13.88
N ASP A 391 -28.27 -7.55 12.74
CA ASP A 391 -28.82 -8.36 11.66
C ASP A 391 -27.72 -8.90 10.74
N LYS A 392 -27.78 -10.19 10.40
CA LYS A 392 -26.69 -10.85 9.66
C LYS A 392 -26.67 -10.53 8.17
N GLU A 393 -27.82 -10.22 7.59
CA GLU A 393 -27.99 -9.98 6.16
C GLU A 393 -28.61 -8.60 5.93
N PRO A 394 -27.84 -7.63 5.42
CA PRO A 394 -28.36 -6.30 5.16
C PRO A 394 -29.17 -6.26 3.86
N THR A 395 -30.18 -5.42 3.84
CA THR A 395 -30.81 -4.92 2.62
C THR A 395 -30.35 -3.50 2.37
N ILE A 396 -29.79 -3.23 1.19
CA ILE A 396 -29.21 -1.92 0.85
C ILE A 396 -30.04 -1.25 -0.23
N PHE A 397 -30.33 0.03 -0.04
CA PHE A 397 -30.98 0.89 -1.02
C PHE A 397 -30.10 2.09 -1.37
N LEU A 398 -30.01 2.40 -2.66
CA LEU A 398 -29.48 3.66 -3.18
C LEU A 398 -30.65 4.45 -3.76
N GLY A 399 -31.08 5.50 -3.06
CA GLY A 399 -32.34 6.17 -3.32
C GLY A 399 -33.52 5.19 -3.21
N LYS A 400 -34.19 4.93 -4.32
CA LYS A 400 -35.32 3.97 -4.40
C LYS A 400 -34.89 2.59 -4.93
N GLU A 401 -33.68 2.45 -5.43
CA GLU A 401 -33.15 1.19 -5.98
C GLU A 401 -32.73 0.28 -4.84
N LYS A 402 -33.34 -0.90 -4.74
CA LYS A 402 -32.83 -2.00 -3.91
C LYS A 402 -31.67 -2.65 -4.65
N LEU A 403 -30.49 -2.69 -4.04
CA LEU A 403 -29.33 -3.35 -4.65
C LEU A 403 -29.50 -4.87 -4.68
N ASP A 404 -29.08 -5.46 -5.80
CA ASP A 404 -28.90 -6.90 -5.91
C ASP A 404 -27.69 -7.38 -5.08
N ARG A 405 -27.66 -8.68 -4.76
CA ARG A 405 -26.57 -9.28 -3.96
C ARG A 405 -25.22 -9.29 -4.69
N GLU A 406 -25.20 -9.10 -6.01
CA GLU A 406 -23.96 -9.07 -6.79
C GLU A 406 -23.27 -7.70 -6.70
N SER A 407 -24.06 -6.65 -6.45
CA SER A 407 -23.66 -5.25 -6.36
C SER A 407 -23.08 -4.85 -5.00
N PHE A 408 -23.02 -5.77 -4.03
CA PHE A 408 -22.31 -5.52 -2.77
C PHE A 408 -21.77 -6.82 -2.15
N ARG A 409 -20.85 -6.67 -1.21
CA ARG A 409 -20.37 -7.71 -0.32
C ARG A 409 -20.52 -7.23 1.09
N TRP A 410 -20.81 -8.12 2.04
CA TRP A 410 -20.90 -7.74 3.45
C TRP A 410 -20.32 -8.82 4.35
N GLN A 411 -19.87 -8.43 5.53
CA GLN A 411 -19.46 -9.35 6.57
C GLN A 411 -19.91 -8.85 7.92
N PHE A 412 -20.34 -9.78 8.76
CA PHE A 412 -20.84 -9.53 10.10
C PHE A 412 -19.95 -10.26 11.10
N ASN A 413 -19.46 -9.55 12.12
CA ASN A 413 -18.56 -10.12 13.14
C ASN A 413 -19.22 -10.27 14.52
N GLY A 414 -20.55 -10.23 14.60
CA GLY A 414 -21.32 -10.38 15.84
C GLY A 414 -21.81 -9.06 16.44
N HIS A 415 -21.14 -7.94 16.13
CA HIS A 415 -21.50 -6.63 16.68
C HIS A 415 -21.34 -5.48 15.67
N SER A 416 -20.71 -5.73 14.53
CA SER A 416 -20.53 -4.76 13.47
C SER A 416 -20.78 -5.39 12.10
N LEU A 417 -21.32 -4.58 11.20
CA LEU A 417 -21.54 -4.89 9.81
C LEU A 417 -20.56 -4.08 8.96
N LEU A 418 -19.78 -4.76 8.12
CA LEU A 418 -18.96 -4.13 7.09
C LEU A 418 -19.56 -4.43 5.73
N ILE A 419 -19.69 -3.41 4.89
CA ILE A 419 -20.28 -3.48 3.57
C ILE A 419 -19.32 -2.84 2.57
N TRP A 420 -19.04 -3.52 1.46
CA TRP A 420 -18.40 -2.96 0.27
C TRP A 420 -19.44 -2.95 -0.85
N VAL A 421 -19.67 -1.81 -1.49
CA VAL A 421 -20.71 -1.65 -2.53
C VAL A 421 -20.05 -1.45 -3.88
N LYS A 422 -20.35 -2.28 -4.89
CA LYS A 422 -19.83 -2.16 -6.27
C LYS A 422 -20.59 -1.08 -7.05
N ARG A 423 -20.30 0.19 -6.78
CA ARG A 423 -20.93 1.34 -7.44
C ARG A 423 -19.98 2.53 -7.54
N GLU A 424 -20.19 3.33 -8.57
CA GLU A 424 -19.71 4.70 -8.65
C GLU A 424 -20.86 5.66 -8.29
N ILE A 425 -20.63 6.54 -7.32
CA ILE A 425 -21.62 7.52 -6.88
C ILE A 425 -21.06 8.92 -7.13
N THR A 426 -21.68 9.64 -8.07
CA THR A 426 -21.20 10.94 -8.56
C THR A 426 -22.10 12.11 -8.16
N ALA A 427 -23.26 11.84 -7.58
CA ALA A 427 -24.22 12.83 -7.14
C ALA A 427 -24.72 12.52 -5.72
N PRO A 428 -25.27 13.52 -5.00
CA PRO A 428 -25.96 13.32 -3.73
C PRO A 428 -26.92 12.13 -3.78
N THR A 429 -26.68 11.12 -2.96
CA THR A 429 -27.44 9.86 -2.99
C THR A 429 -27.81 9.46 -1.57
N GLU A 430 -29.10 9.26 -1.33
CA GLU A 430 -29.59 8.67 -0.09
C GLU A 430 -29.24 7.18 -0.06
N ILE A 431 -28.67 6.71 1.04
CA ILE A 431 -28.33 5.31 1.28
C ILE A 431 -29.09 4.85 2.52
N THR A 432 -29.78 3.73 2.38
CA THR A 432 -30.45 3.05 3.49
C THR A 432 -29.96 1.62 3.61
N ILE A 433 -29.65 1.19 4.83
CA ILE A 433 -29.28 -0.17 5.18
C ILE A 433 -30.26 -0.65 6.24
N GLU A 434 -30.97 -1.74 5.95
CA GLU A 434 -32.00 -2.37 6.78
C GLU A 434 -31.70 -3.81 7.14
#